data_AF-A0A517P5W6-F1
#
_entry.id   AF-A0A517P5W6-F1
#
_cell.length_a   1.000
_cell.length_b   1.000
_cell.length_c   1.000
_cell.angle_alpha   90.00
_cell.angle_beta   90.00
_cell.angle_gamma   90.00
#
_symmetry.space_group_name_H-M   'P 1'
#
loop_
_entity.id
_entity.type
_entity.pdbx_description
1 polymer ?
#
loop_
_entity_poly.entity_id
_entity_poly.type
_entity_poly.pdbx_seq_one_letter_code
_entity_poly.pdbx_strand_id
1 'polypeptide(L)'
;MTPVGEAHAALAERLAAELTGFCVAKLRDQAAQIDRCVRLLSEEQVWERANDVSNSIGNLVLHLTGNVRQWAGEGLGGVAFDRDRPAEFARRDPLPADELLSGLHAAIDAACTALERLSPAELAAERTIQGRQISGVAAAVHVTEHFTGHVAQIVVYTKLLTGQDLSLYDDQGRRLDAAARL
;
A
#
# COMPACT_ATOMS: atom_id res chain seq x y z
N MET A 1 19.39 12.35 31.93
CA MET A 1 18.13 12.94 31.42
C MET A 1 17.22 13.18 32.62
N THR A 2 16.28 14.12 32.61
CA THR A 2 15.35 14.26 33.75
C THR A 2 14.30 13.14 33.70
N PRO A 3 13.67 12.76 34.83
CA PRO A 3 12.59 11.77 34.82
C PRO A 3 11.45 12.11 33.84
N VAL A 4 11.18 13.40 33.65
CA VAL A 4 10.21 13.91 32.66
C VAL A 4 10.71 13.69 31.22
N GLY A 5 12.00 13.92 30.95
CA GLY A 5 12.60 13.66 29.65
C GLY A 5 12.58 12.17 29.28
N GLU A 6 12.80 11.28 30.25
CA GLU A 6 12.67 9.83 30.07
C GLU A 6 11.23 9.41 29.77
N ALA A 7 10.25 9.97 30.47
CA ALA A 7 8.84 9.70 30.21
C ALA A 7 8.40 10.16 28.79
N HIS A 8 8.86 11.33 28.35
CA HIS A 8 8.56 11.83 27.01
C HIS A 8 9.21 10.99 25.89
N ALA A 9 10.49 10.61 26.07
CA ALA A 9 11.17 9.74 25.12
C ALA A 9 10.45 8.39 25.01
N ALA A 10 10.11 7.77 26.14
CA ALA A 10 9.35 6.51 26.14
C ALA A 10 7.96 6.63 25.50
N LEU A 11 7.28 7.77 25.66
CA LEU A 11 6.01 8.02 24.98
C LEU A 11 6.19 8.16 23.46
N ALA A 12 7.21 8.90 23.02
CA ALA A 12 7.50 9.08 21.60
C ALA A 12 7.82 7.74 20.91
N GLU A 13 8.63 6.90 21.54
CA GLU A 13 8.93 5.55 21.04
C GLU A 13 7.67 4.68 20.91
N ARG A 14 6.79 4.70 21.91
CA ARG A 14 5.52 3.95 21.83
C ARG A 14 4.63 4.46 20.70
N LEU A 15 4.46 5.77 20.57
CA LEU A 15 3.63 6.34 19.50
C LEU A 15 4.20 6.06 18.11
N ALA A 16 5.53 6.10 17.97
CA ALA A 16 6.21 5.73 16.74
C ALA A 16 5.93 4.26 16.39
N ALA A 17 6.12 3.34 17.33
CA ALA A 17 5.87 1.91 17.13
C ALA A 17 4.41 1.59 16.80
N GLU A 18 3.45 2.25 17.47
CA GLU A 18 2.03 2.08 17.18
C GLU A 18 1.66 2.60 15.77
N LEU A 19 2.19 3.76 15.38
CA LEU A 19 1.95 4.32 14.05
C LEU A 19 2.53 3.42 12.95
N THR A 20 3.80 3.05 13.06
CA THR A 20 4.49 2.25 12.03
C THR A 20 3.89 0.84 11.99
N GLY A 21 3.62 0.24 13.16
CA GLY A 21 2.93 -1.04 13.27
C GLY A 21 1.54 -1.04 12.62
N PHE A 22 0.76 0.03 12.82
CA PHE A 22 -0.54 0.19 12.15
C PHE A 22 -0.40 0.30 10.63
N CYS A 23 0.52 1.15 10.13
CA CYS A 23 0.78 1.29 8.70
C CYS A 23 1.20 -0.04 8.07
N VAL A 24 2.08 -0.80 8.72
CA VAL A 24 2.53 -2.13 8.27
C VAL A 24 1.36 -3.11 8.20
N ALA A 25 0.58 -3.22 9.27
CA ALA A 25 -0.58 -4.11 9.31
C ALA A 25 -1.58 -3.75 8.19
N LYS A 26 -1.83 -2.46 7.95
CA LYS A 26 -2.72 -2.02 6.87
C LYS A 26 -2.20 -2.36 5.49
N LEU A 27 -0.92 -2.10 5.21
CA LEU A 27 -0.33 -2.44 3.91
C LEU A 27 -0.43 -3.95 3.63
N ARG A 28 -0.11 -4.80 4.62
CA ARG A 28 -0.21 -6.26 4.49
C ARG A 28 -1.65 -6.74 4.27
N ASP A 29 -2.58 -6.29 5.11
CA ASP A 29 -3.99 -6.67 4.98
C ASP A 29 -4.58 -6.27 3.62
N GLN A 30 -4.18 -5.12 3.11
CA GLN A 30 -4.66 -4.61 1.84
C GLN A 30 -4.00 -5.29 0.64
N ALA A 31 -2.72 -5.65 0.75
CA ALA A 31 -2.06 -6.50 -0.24
C ALA A 31 -2.76 -7.86 -0.33
N ALA A 32 -3.11 -8.48 0.80
CA ALA A 32 -3.87 -9.74 0.81
C ALA A 32 -5.27 -9.59 0.17
N GLN A 33 -5.94 -8.44 0.34
CA GLN A 33 -7.21 -8.18 -0.35
C GLN A 33 -7.01 -8.04 -1.86
N ILE A 34 -5.91 -7.42 -2.32
CA ILE A 34 -5.57 -7.35 -3.75
C ILE A 34 -5.32 -8.77 -4.28
N ASP A 35 -4.55 -9.61 -3.57
CA ASP A 35 -4.32 -11.01 -3.96
C ASP A 35 -5.62 -11.75 -4.18
N ARG A 36 -6.55 -11.65 -3.22
CA ARG A 36 -7.88 -12.25 -3.33
C ARG A 36 -8.64 -11.72 -4.53
N CYS A 37 -8.61 -10.41 -4.77
CA CYS A 37 -9.31 -9.82 -5.92
C CYS A 37 -8.73 -10.30 -7.26
N VAL A 38 -7.41 -10.33 -7.40
CA VAL A 38 -6.73 -10.74 -8.63
C VAL A 38 -6.94 -12.23 -8.90
N ARG A 39 -6.90 -13.09 -7.87
CA ARG A 39 -7.09 -14.55 -8.02
C ARG A 39 -8.52 -14.97 -8.39
N LEU A 40 -9.50 -14.09 -8.21
CA LEU A 40 -10.88 -14.33 -8.64
C LEU A 40 -11.14 -14.03 -10.12
N LEU A 41 -10.15 -13.47 -10.83
CA LEU A 41 -10.29 -12.96 -12.19
C LEU A 41 -9.40 -13.74 -13.17
N SER A 42 -9.82 -13.83 -14.42
CA SER A 42 -8.93 -14.23 -15.51
C SER A 42 -7.88 -13.14 -15.79
N GLU A 43 -6.79 -13.49 -16.48
CA GLU A 43 -5.80 -12.48 -16.90
C GLU A 43 -6.44 -11.39 -17.76
N GLU A 44 -7.36 -11.75 -18.64
CA GLU A 44 -8.11 -10.79 -19.47
C GLU A 44 -8.90 -9.81 -18.59
N GLN A 45 -9.62 -10.30 -17.58
CA GLN A 45 -10.39 -9.47 -16.66
C GLN A 45 -9.51 -8.56 -15.78
N VAL A 46 -8.31 -9.02 -15.39
CA VAL A 46 -7.34 -8.17 -14.66
C VAL A 46 -6.92 -6.97 -15.50
N TRP A 47 -6.81 -7.15 -16.81
CA TRP A 47 -6.35 -6.13 -17.76
C TRP A 47 -7.47 -5.38 -18.48
N GLU A 48 -8.72 -5.78 -18.27
CA GLU A 48 -9.90 -5.12 -18.83
C GLU A 48 -10.04 -3.68 -18.29
N ARG A 49 -10.37 -2.77 -19.20
CA ARG A 49 -10.69 -1.38 -18.88
C ARG A 49 -12.15 -1.13 -19.22
N ALA A 50 -12.89 -0.52 -18.28
CA ALA A 50 -14.28 -0.16 -18.52
C ALA A 50 -14.45 0.88 -19.66
N ASN A 51 -13.43 1.70 -19.91
CA ASN A 51 -13.32 2.67 -21.00
C ASN A 51 -11.87 3.18 -21.10
N ASP A 52 -11.60 4.04 -22.08
CA ASP A 52 -10.24 4.54 -22.36
C ASP A 52 -9.62 5.33 -21.21
N VAL A 53 -10.43 6.05 -20.41
CA VAL A 53 -9.94 6.88 -19.30
C VAL A 53 -9.79 6.11 -17.98
N SER A 54 -10.47 4.97 -17.84
CA SER A 54 -10.45 4.11 -16.64
C SER A 54 -9.26 3.16 -16.63
N ASN A 55 -8.58 3.04 -15.50
CA ASN A 55 -7.48 2.07 -15.33
C ASN A 55 -8.01 0.65 -15.14
N SER A 56 -7.28 -0.35 -15.66
CA SER A 56 -7.53 -1.75 -15.31
C SER A 56 -7.02 -2.07 -13.90
N ILE A 57 -7.41 -3.22 -13.35
CA ILE A 57 -6.85 -3.71 -12.07
C ILE A 57 -5.33 -3.88 -12.19
N GLY A 58 -4.83 -4.42 -13.31
CA GLY A 58 -3.40 -4.52 -13.60
C GLY A 58 -2.67 -3.17 -13.54
N ASN A 59 -3.25 -2.12 -14.14
CA ASN A 59 -2.68 -0.77 -14.06
C ASN A 59 -2.67 -0.23 -12.63
N LEU A 60 -3.74 -0.48 -11.86
CA LEU A 60 -3.80 -0.05 -10.46
C LEU A 60 -2.77 -0.76 -9.59
N VAL A 61 -2.56 -2.07 -9.80
CA VAL A 61 -1.52 -2.84 -9.08
C VAL A 61 -0.12 -2.32 -9.43
N LEU A 62 0.19 -2.11 -10.70
CA LEU A 62 1.47 -1.50 -11.11
C LEU A 62 1.67 -0.12 -10.47
N HIS A 63 0.61 0.69 -10.45
CA HIS A 63 0.65 2.01 -9.85
C HIS A 63 0.93 1.95 -8.34
N LEU A 64 0.28 1.04 -7.64
CA LEU A 64 0.50 0.81 -6.21
C LEU A 64 1.92 0.36 -5.93
N THR A 65 2.47 -0.56 -6.72
CA THR A 65 3.87 -1.00 -6.62
C THR A 65 4.82 0.19 -6.76
N GLY A 66 4.64 1.04 -7.79
CA GLY A 66 5.45 2.24 -7.98
C GLY A 66 5.27 3.29 -6.88
N ASN A 67 4.04 3.48 -6.40
CA ASN A 67 3.75 4.40 -5.28
C ASN A 67 4.46 3.96 -3.99
N VAL A 68 4.35 2.69 -3.61
CA VAL A 68 4.96 2.14 -2.40
C VAL A 68 6.49 2.22 -2.47
N ARG A 69 7.09 1.84 -3.61
CA ARG A 69 8.55 1.97 -3.81
C ARG A 69 9.03 3.41 -3.71
N GLN A 70 8.26 4.37 -4.23
CA GLN A 70 8.64 5.78 -4.16
C GLN A 70 8.48 6.36 -2.74
N TRP A 71 7.32 6.15 -2.11
CA TRP A 71 7.02 6.78 -0.83
C TRP A 71 7.72 6.10 0.34
N ALA A 72 7.66 4.77 0.41
CA ALA A 72 8.27 4.02 1.51
C ALA A 72 9.69 3.57 1.19
N GLY A 73 9.95 3.07 -0.03
CA GLY A 73 11.29 2.60 -0.42
C GLY A 73 12.32 3.73 -0.50
N GLU A 74 12.10 4.70 -1.39
CA GLU A 74 12.99 5.85 -1.57
C GLU A 74 12.77 6.90 -0.48
N GLY A 75 11.53 7.36 -0.30
CA GLY A 75 11.20 8.46 0.60
C GLY A 75 11.46 8.16 2.09
N LEU A 76 11.17 6.94 2.55
CA LEU A 76 11.39 6.53 3.94
C LEU A 76 12.67 5.72 4.14
N GLY A 77 12.93 4.75 3.26
CA GLY A 77 14.04 3.80 3.34
C GLY A 77 15.34 4.24 2.63
N GLY A 78 15.33 5.32 1.85
CA GLY A 78 16.51 5.82 1.15
C GLY A 78 16.99 4.96 -0.03
N VAL A 79 16.18 4.01 -0.50
CA VAL A 79 16.51 3.16 -1.65
C VAL A 79 16.08 3.85 -2.93
N ALA A 80 17.04 4.33 -3.72
CA ALA A 80 16.77 5.04 -4.96
C ALA A 80 15.83 4.26 -5.89
N PHE A 81 14.87 4.96 -6.49
CA PHE A 81 13.89 4.35 -7.38
C PHE A 81 13.64 5.22 -8.61
N ASP A 82 14.12 4.76 -9.77
CA ASP A 82 13.79 5.37 -11.05
C ASP A 82 12.38 4.97 -11.47
N ARG A 83 11.43 5.89 -11.29
CA ARG A 83 10.01 5.64 -11.47
C ARG A 83 9.51 6.16 -12.82
N ASP A 84 9.07 5.24 -13.68
CA ASP A 84 8.26 5.58 -14.84
C ASP A 84 6.76 5.54 -14.51
N ARG A 85 6.27 6.61 -13.87
CA ARG A 85 4.85 6.73 -13.50
C ARG A 85 3.93 6.70 -14.73
N PRO A 86 4.21 7.41 -15.84
CA PRO A 86 3.37 7.31 -17.04
C PRO A 86 3.19 5.88 -17.55
N ALA A 87 4.25 5.07 -17.55
CA ALA A 87 4.17 3.68 -18.02
C ALA A 87 3.22 2.80 -17.19
N GLU A 88 3.13 3.01 -15.87
CA GLU A 88 2.20 2.28 -14.98
C GLU A 88 0.74 2.37 -15.49
N PHE A 89 0.34 3.55 -15.98
CA PHE A 89 -1.02 3.82 -16.47
C PHE A 89 -1.18 3.59 -17.97
N ALA A 90 -0.11 3.77 -18.75
CA ALA A 90 -0.11 3.64 -20.20
C ALA A 90 -0.02 2.18 -20.67
N ARG A 91 0.47 1.26 -19.84
CA ARG A 91 0.59 -0.16 -20.22
C ARG A 91 -0.75 -0.73 -20.67
N ARG A 92 -0.70 -1.44 -21.81
CA ARG A 92 -1.80 -2.20 -22.40
C ARG A 92 -1.44 -3.67 -22.59
N ASP A 93 -0.15 -3.99 -22.67
CA ASP A 93 0.34 -5.36 -22.78
C ASP A 93 0.21 -6.08 -21.43
N PRO A 94 -0.61 -7.13 -21.34
CA PRO A 94 -0.85 -7.84 -20.08
C PRO A 94 0.42 -8.48 -19.52
N LEU A 95 0.63 -8.31 -18.22
CA LEU A 95 1.51 -9.19 -17.45
C LEU A 95 0.71 -10.34 -16.82
N PRO A 96 1.33 -11.51 -16.61
CA PRO A 96 0.77 -12.56 -15.78
C PRO A 96 0.43 -12.03 -14.38
N ALA A 97 -0.68 -12.51 -13.81
CA ALA A 97 -1.12 -12.11 -12.47
C ALA A 97 -0.05 -12.37 -11.40
N ASP A 98 0.66 -13.50 -11.47
CA ASP A 98 1.71 -13.82 -10.51
C ASP A 98 2.91 -12.85 -10.60
N GLU A 99 3.24 -12.35 -11.79
CA GLU A 99 4.29 -11.33 -11.95
C GLU A 99 3.87 -9.99 -11.33
N LEU A 100 2.63 -9.57 -11.54
CA LEU A 100 2.07 -8.36 -10.93
C LEU A 100 2.10 -8.44 -9.40
N LEU A 101 1.60 -9.54 -8.84
CA LEU A 101 1.51 -9.75 -7.40
C LEU A 101 2.90 -9.89 -6.77
N SER A 102 3.82 -10.62 -7.41
CA SER A 102 5.20 -10.74 -6.91
C SER A 102 5.89 -9.38 -6.81
N GLY A 103 5.73 -8.52 -7.83
CA GLY A 103 6.27 -7.16 -7.80
C GLY A 103 5.67 -6.30 -6.69
N LEU A 104 4.35 -6.43 -6.46
CA LEU A 104 3.66 -5.76 -5.37
C LEU A 104 4.14 -6.24 -4.00
N HIS A 105 4.22 -7.56 -3.77
CA HIS A 105 4.68 -8.14 -2.50
C HIS A 105 6.09 -7.69 -2.15
N ALA A 106 7.01 -7.73 -3.11
CA ALA A 106 8.37 -7.25 -2.89
C ALA A 106 8.42 -5.77 -2.48
N ALA A 107 7.57 -4.92 -3.08
CA ALA A 107 7.45 -3.53 -2.69
C ALA A 107 6.87 -3.36 -1.29
N ILE A 108 5.85 -4.14 -0.93
CA ILE A 108 5.24 -4.13 0.41
C ILE A 108 6.24 -4.58 1.48
N ASP A 109 7.00 -5.66 1.24
CA ASP A 109 8.00 -6.15 2.20
C ASP A 109 9.11 -5.11 2.43
N ALA A 110 9.60 -4.49 1.37
CA ALA A 110 10.57 -3.40 1.46
C ALA A 110 10.01 -2.20 2.23
N ALA A 111 8.74 -1.83 1.98
CA ALA A 111 8.07 -0.74 2.68
C ALA A 111 7.87 -1.04 4.17
N CYS A 112 7.44 -2.26 4.51
CA CYS A 112 7.28 -2.67 5.90
C CYS A 112 8.62 -2.62 6.64
N THR A 113 9.69 -3.13 6.01
CA THR A 113 11.04 -3.06 6.56
C THR A 113 11.49 -1.61 6.79
N ALA A 114 11.18 -0.70 5.87
CA ALA A 114 11.51 0.72 6.02
C ALA A 114 10.73 1.35 7.18
N LEU A 115 9.43 1.11 7.27
CA LEU A 115 8.54 1.65 8.31
C LEU A 115 8.93 1.17 9.72
N GLU A 116 9.20 -0.13 9.89
CA GLU A 116 9.56 -0.73 11.18
C GLU A 116 10.88 -0.19 11.75
N ARG A 117 11.76 0.37 10.90
CA ARG A 117 13.05 0.91 11.31
C ARG A 117 13.01 2.40 11.68
N LEU A 118 11.90 3.10 11.44
CA LEU A 118 11.81 4.54 11.69
C LEU A 118 11.79 4.84 13.19
N SER A 119 12.77 5.61 13.63
CA SER A 119 12.80 6.24 14.95
C SER A 119 11.81 7.42 15.05
N PRO A 120 11.45 7.85 16.28
CA PRO A 120 10.66 9.07 16.47
C PRO A 120 11.26 10.31 15.80
N ALA A 121 12.59 10.42 15.78
CA ALA A 121 13.30 11.51 15.14
C ALA A 121 13.15 11.47 13.60
N GLU A 122 13.23 10.29 12.99
CA GLU A 122 13.05 10.12 11.55
C GLU A 122 11.60 10.35 11.10
N LEU A 123 10.64 9.98 11.94
CA LEU A 123 9.22 10.29 11.73
C LEU A 123 8.96 11.81 11.79
N ALA A 124 9.62 12.52 12.69
CA ALA A 124 9.48 13.97 12.83
C ALA A 124 10.26 14.76 11.77
N ALA A 125 11.29 14.18 11.14
CA ALA A 125 12.13 14.85 10.18
C ALA A 125 11.37 15.20 8.89
N GLU A 126 11.61 16.41 8.38
CA GLU A 126 11.13 16.87 7.07
C GLU A 126 11.94 16.21 5.94
N ARG A 127 11.25 15.85 4.88
CA ARG A 127 11.80 15.20 3.69
C ARG A 127 11.11 15.76 2.45
N THR A 128 11.80 15.69 1.31
CA THR A 128 11.19 16.01 0.02
C THR A 128 10.85 14.71 -0.71
N ILE A 129 9.56 14.43 -0.88
CA ILE A 129 9.07 13.26 -1.63
C ILE A 129 8.15 13.76 -2.74
N GLN A 130 8.41 13.38 -3.99
CA GLN A 130 7.69 13.88 -5.17
C GLN A 130 7.61 15.42 -5.23
N GLY A 131 8.69 16.12 -4.83
CA GLY A 131 8.73 17.58 -4.79
C GLY A 131 7.91 18.23 -3.66
N ARG A 132 7.36 17.45 -2.73
CA ARG A 132 6.60 17.94 -1.58
C ARG A 132 7.47 17.88 -0.32
N GLN A 133 7.52 18.97 0.45
CA GLN A 133 8.06 18.96 1.81
C GLN A 133 7.05 18.33 2.75
N ILE A 134 7.44 17.25 3.42
CA ILE A 134 6.55 16.44 4.27
C ILE A 134 7.36 15.72 5.36
N SER A 135 6.76 15.54 6.53
CA SER A 135 7.37 14.76 7.60
C SER A 135 7.32 13.24 7.32
N GLY A 136 8.18 12.48 7.99
CA GLY A 136 8.14 11.02 7.97
C GLY A 136 6.79 10.44 8.41
N VAL A 137 6.13 11.03 9.42
CA VAL A 137 4.76 10.67 9.83
C VAL A 137 3.80 10.81 8.66
N ALA A 138 3.79 11.97 8.00
CA ALA A 138 2.83 12.24 6.95
C ALA A 138 3.13 11.42 5.68
N ALA A 139 4.39 11.07 5.41
CA ALA A 139 4.76 10.12 4.37
C ALA A 139 4.27 8.69 4.68
N ALA A 140 4.44 8.20 5.91
CA ALA A 140 3.96 6.89 6.35
C ALA A 140 2.43 6.78 6.27
N VAL A 141 1.72 7.83 6.70
CA VAL A 141 0.25 7.89 6.58
C VAL A 141 -0.18 7.95 5.12
N HIS A 142 0.48 8.78 4.29
CA HIS A 142 0.12 8.94 2.89
C HIS A 142 0.28 7.65 2.08
N VAL A 143 1.37 6.89 2.26
CA VAL A 143 1.52 5.62 1.54
C VAL A 143 0.40 4.63 1.89
N THR A 144 -0.01 4.55 3.16
CA THR A 144 -1.13 3.70 3.59
C THR A 144 -2.49 4.21 3.07
N GLU A 145 -2.73 5.52 3.11
CA GLU A 145 -3.97 6.15 2.65
C GLU A 145 -4.14 6.02 1.14
N HIS A 146 -3.11 6.35 0.37
CA HIS A 146 -3.09 6.19 -1.09
C HIS A 146 -3.29 4.73 -1.50
N PHE A 147 -2.65 3.79 -0.78
CA PHE A 147 -2.83 2.36 -1.00
C PHE A 147 -4.30 1.95 -0.81
N THR A 148 -4.90 2.40 0.30
CA THR A 148 -6.32 2.16 0.62
C THR A 148 -7.26 2.63 -0.50
N GLY A 149 -7.01 3.82 -1.04
CA GLY A 149 -7.85 4.41 -2.08
C GLY A 149 -7.94 3.54 -3.35
N HIS A 150 -6.81 2.98 -3.80
CA HIS A 150 -6.81 2.11 -4.99
C HIS A 150 -7.23 0.68 -4.68
N VAL A 151 -7.01 0.16 -3.47
CA VAL A 151 -7.58 -1.13 -3.05
C VAL A 151 -9.10 -1.08 -3.13
N ALA A 152 -9.72 0.01 -2.68
CA ALA A 152 -11.17 0.18 -2.78
C ALA A 152 -11.66 0.17 -4.25
N GLN A 153 -10.91 0.79 -5.17
CA GLN A 153 -11.21 0.75 -6.61
C GLN A 153 -11.13 -0.68 -7.17
N ILE A 154 -10.05 -1.41 -6.85
CA ILE A 154 -9.85 -2.81 -7.26
C ILE A 154 -11.02 -3.67 -6.75
N VAL A 155 -11.38 -3.54 -5.47
CA VAL A 155 -12.50 -4.30 -4.88
C VAL A 155 -13.81 -4.02 -5.62
N VAL A 156 -14.12 -2.75 -5.91
CA VAL A 156 -15.34 -2.41 -6.66
C VAL A 156 -15.32 -3.02 -8.06
N TYR A 157 -14.18 -2.98 -8.76
CA TYR A 157 -14.05 -3.57 -10.10
C TYR A 157 -14.23 -5.09 -10.07
N THR A 158 -13.60 -5.77 -9.13
CA THR A 158 -13.78 -7.23 -8.95
C THR A 158 -15.24 -7.57 -8.62
N LYS A 159 -15.93 -6.78 -7.79
CA LYS A 159 -17.37 -6.96 -7.52
C LYS A 159 -18.21 -6.84 -8.79
N LEU A 160 -17.92 -5.85 -9.64
CA LEU A 160 -18.64 -5.64 -10.90
C LEU A 160 -18.44 -6.80 -11.89
N LEU A 161 -17.22 -7.35 -11.96
CA LEU A 161 -16.88 -8.44 -12.88
C LEU A 161 -17.39 -9.81 -12.41
N THR A 162 -17.45 -10.04 -11.09
CA THR A 162 -17.73 -11.36 -10.52
C THR A 162 -19.10 -11.49 -9.85
N GLY A 163 -19.73 -10.38 -9.49
CA GLY A 163 -20.95 -10.37 -8.67
C GLY A 163 -20.76 -10.86 -7.22
N GLN A 164 -19.52 -11.13 -6.77
CA GLN A 164 -19.24 -11.67 -5.44
C GLN A 164 -19.15 -10.57 -4.38
N ASP A 165 -19.61 -10.85 -3.16
CA ASP A 165 -19.33 -9.96 -2.04
C ASP A 165 -17.91 -10.18 -1.49
N LEU A 166 -17.16 -9.09 -1.45
CA LEU A 166 -15.78 -9.03 -1.01
C LEU A 166 -15.64 -8.28 0.33
N SER A 167 -16.73 -8.10 1.08
CA SER A 167 -16.72 -7.51 2.41
C SER A 167 -15.67 -8.17 3.31
N LEU A 168 -14.89 -7.33 3.99
CA LEU A 168 -13.97 -7.72 5.05
C LEU A 168 -14.63 -7.65 6.43
N TYR A 169 -15.96 -7.63 6.49
CA TYR A 169 -16.73 -7.57 7.72
C TYR A 169 -17.87 -8.58 7.65
N ASP A 170 -18.12 -9.24 8.77
CA ASP A 170 -19.32 -10.06 8.93
C ASP A 170 -20.56 -9.19 9.22
N ASP A 171 -21.72 -9.84 9.31
CA ASP A 171 -23.02 -9.19 9.57
C ASP A 171 -23.09 -8.50 10.94
N GLN A 172 -22.12 -8.78 11.83
CA GLN A 172 -21.98 -8.16 13.14
C GLN A 172 -20.96 -7.01 13.13
N GLY A 173 -20.39 -6.67 11.98
CA GLY A 173 -19.42 -5.60 11.82
C GLY A 173 -18.01 -5.95 12.32
N ARG A 174 -17.71 -7.24 12.52
CA ARG A 174 -16.37 -7.68 12.95
C ARG A 174 -15.47 -7.86 11.73
N ARG A 175 -14.24 -7.36 11.82
CA ARG A 175 -13.24 -7.48 10.75
C ARG A 175 -12.89 -8.95 10.53
N LEU A 176 -12.96 -9.38 9.28
CA LEU A 176 -12.54 -10.67 8.78
C LEU A 176 -11.12 -10.57 8.24
N ASP A 177 -10.34 -11.63 8.42
CA ASP A 177 -9.02 -11.74 7.80
C ASP A 177 -9.19 -11.96 6.28
N ALA A 178 -8.56 -11.09 5.48
CA ALA A 178 -8.59 -11.19 4.03
C ALA A 178 -7.91 -12.47 3.53
N ALA A 179 -6.85 -12.92 4.22
CA ALA A 179 -6.11 -14.13 3.87
C ALA A 179 -6.88 -15.42 4.20
N ALA A 180 -7.82 -15.38 5.15
CA ALA A 180 -8.60 -16.53 5.57
C ALA A 180 -9.75 -16.92 4.60
N ARG A 181 -9.88 -16.23 3.46
CA ARG A 181 -10.91 -16.49 2.42
C ARG A 181 -10.34 -16.75 1.02
N LEU A 182 -9.05 -17.08 0.93
CA LEU A 182 -8.41 -17.66 -0.26
C LEU A 182 -8.62 -19.19 -0.28
#